data_AF-A0A091VFG3-F1
#
_entry.id   AF-A0A091VFG3-F1
#
_cell.length_a   1.000
_cell.length_b   1.000
_cell.length_c   1.000
_cell.angle_alpha   90.00
_cell.angle_beta   90.00
_cell.angle_gamma   90.00
#
_symmetry.space_group_name_H-M   'P 1'
#
loop_
_entity.id
_entity.type
_entity.pdbx_description
1 polymer ?
#
loop_
_entity_poly.entity_id
_entity_poly.type
_entity_poly.pdbx_seq_one_letter_code
_entity_poly.pdbx_strand_id
1 'polypeptide(L)'
;LLAGTGAEEMCGGHPAASSRSIPAPQLSPEERLSPHMPESLRCDACHAIAFQIEEQLRRAEGKVGRKALSEPDYVEVLERSCSQGWESYGVQELDGEKRLAGPGLPRQESMTVMVMGGPWPSRLSKMCHGYVGERGEAQIYGAHRRGPAALRELLCHGEKGACA
;
A
#
# COMPACT_ATOMS: atom_id res chain seq x y z
N LEU A 1 48.49 8.43 53.89
CA LEU A 1 47.62 9.26 53.01
C LEU A 1 48.50 9.66 51.83
N LEU A 2 48.38 9.13 50.62
CA LEU A 2 47.18 8.91 49.80
C LEU A 2 47.37 7.69 48.88
N ALA A 3 46.28 6.95 48.69
CA ALA A 3 46.09 5.93 47.67
C ALA A 3 45.64 6.55 46.34
N GLY A 4 45.77 5.82 45.24
CA GLY A 4 45.12 6.17 43.96
C GLY A 4 45.64 5.37 42.77
N THR A 5 45.19 4.13 42.64
CA THR A 5 45.36 3.25 41.48
C THR A 5 44.50 3.73 40.31
N GLY A 6 45.12 4.07 39.17
CA GLY A 6 44.43 4.27 37.90
C GLY A 6 44.31 2.95 37.15
N ALA A 7 43.09 2.46 36.98
CA ALA A 7 42.80 1.28 36.17
C ALA A 7 42.79 1.67 34.68
N GLU A 8 43.57 0.96 33.86
CA GLU A 8 43.46 1.01 32.41
C GLU A 8 42.20 0.26 31.96
N GLU A 9 41.26 1.00 31.36
CA GLU A 9 40.05 0.44 30.77
C GLU A 9 40.38 -0.09 29.36
N MET A 10 40.68 -1.39 29.30
CA MET A 10 40.92 -2.13 28.08
C MET A 10 39.57 -2.37 27.38
N CYS A 11 39.25 -1.58 26.35
CA CYS A 11 38.13 -1.88 25.45
C CYS A 11 38.44 -3.16 24.66
N GLY A 12 38.08 -4.31 25.23
CA GLY A 12 38.12 -5.60 24.57
C GLY A 12 37.28 -5.58 23.30
N GLY A 13 37.96 -5.74 22.16
CA GLY A 13 37.34 -5.84 20.85
C GLY A 13 36.35 -7.01 20.82
N HIS A 14 35.07 -6.68 20.81
CA HIS A 14 34.04 -7.66 20.48
C HIS A 14 34.24 -8.03 19.00
N PRO A 15 34.21 -9.33 18.63
CA PRO A 15 34.23 -9.70 17.23
C PRO A 15 33.03 -9.04 16.56
N ALA A 16 33.27 -8.25 15.52
CA ALA A 16 32.24 -7.60 14.75
C ALA A 16 31.28 -8.68 14.25
N ALA A 17 30.09 -8.76 14.86
CA ALA A 17 29.00 -9.52 14.29
C ALA A 17 28.84 -9.04 12.85
N SER A 18 28.94 -9.93 11.87
CA SER A 18 28.74 -9.58 10.48
C SER A 18 27.33 -8.99 10.35
N SER A 19 27.24 -7.66 10.26
CA SER A 19 26.00 -6.94 10.05
C SER A 19 25.55 -7.20 8.61
N ARG A 20 24.72 -8.21 8.40
CA ARG A 20 24.03 -8.40 7.13
C ARG A 20 22.97 -7.30 7.01
N SER A 21 23.30 -6.22 6.31
CA SER A 21 22.33 -5.19 5.96
C SER A 21 21.44 -5.70 4.83
N ILE A 22 20.12 -5.57 5.00
CA ILE A 22 19.16 -5.85 3.94
C ILE A 22 19.04 -4.57 3.12
N PRO A 23 19.36 -4.59 1.81
CA PRO A 23 19.33 -3.40 0.99
C PRO A 23 17.90 -2.87 0.82
N ALA A 24 17.75 -1.56 0.75
CA ALA A 24 16.49 -0.94 0.38
C ALA A 24 16.27 -1.08 -1.15
N PRO A 25 15.01 -1.21 -1.60
CA PRO A 25 14.66 -1.24 -3.02
C PRO A 25 15.19 -0.02 -3.76
N GLN A 26 15.81 -0.23 -4.91
CA GLN A 26 16.40 0.85 -5.70
C GLN A 26 15.43 1.36 -6.76
N LEU A 27 15.06 2.64 -6.71
CA LEU A 27 14.19 3.25 -7.73
C LEU A 27 14.99 3.69 -8.96
N SER A 28 14.50 3.35 -10.14
CA SER A 28 14.99 3.84 -11.42
C SER A 28 14.72 5.35 -11.57
N PRO A 29 15.41 6.05 -12.49
CA PRO A 29 15.14 7.47 -12.74
C PRO A 29 13.68 7.74 -13.12
N GLU A 30 13.08 6.88 -13.95
CA GLU A 30 11.67 6.96 -14.31
C GLU A 30 10.76 6.80 -13.08
N GLU A 31 11.03 5.80 -12.24
CA GLU A 31 10.27 5.56 -11.01
C GLU A 31 10.42 6.67 -9.97
N ARG A 32 11.44 7.52 -10.09
CA ARG A 32 11.60 8.70 -9.21
C ARG A 32 10.81 9.90 -9.70
N LEU A 33 10.68 10.07 -11.02
CA LEU A 33 10.15 11.27 -11.64
C LEU A 33 8.72 11.12 -12.15
N SER A 34 8.31 9.92 -12.54
CA SER A 34 6.99 9.68 -13.13
C SER A 34 5.87 9.86 -12.11
N PRO A 35 4.79 10.58 -12.43
CA PRO A 35 3.62 10.67 -11.55
C PRO A 35 2.71 9.44 -11.66
N HIS A 36 3.08 8.43 -12.46
CA HIS A 36 2.25 7.24 -12.71
C HIS A 36 2.78 6.02 -11.95
N MET A 37 1.86 5.09 -11.62
CA MET A 37 2.23 3.80 -11.03
C MET A 37 3.03 2.98 -12.05
N PRO A 38 4.24 2.50 -11.70
CA PRO A 38 5.02 1.60 -12.54
C PRO A 38 4.21 0.35 -12.90
N GLU A 39 4.40 -0.15 -14.11
CA GLU A 39 3.60 -1.25 -14.66
C GLU A 39 3.62 -2.50 -13.77
N SER A 40 4.81 -2.90 -13.32
CA SER A 40 5.00 -4.05 -12.43
C SER A 40 4.27 -3.96 -11.09
N LEU A 41 3.91 -2.75 -10.66
CA LEU A 41 3.23 -2.50 -9.38
C LEU A 41 1.72 -2.28 -9.53
N ARG A 42 1.20 -2.21 -10.77
CA ARG A 42 -0.21 -1.85 -11.00
C ARG A 42 -1.17 -2.88 -10.40
N CYS A 43 -0.87 -4.17 -10.52
CA CYS A 43 -1.76 -5.19 -9.98
C CYS A 43 -1.85 -5.12 -8.45
N ASP A 44 -0.69 -5.04 -7.77
CA ASP A 44 -0.67 -4.87 -6.31
C ASP A 44 -1.37 -3.54 -5.91
N ALA A 45 -1.14 -2.44 -6.63
CA ALA A 45 -1.82 -1.18 -6.39
C ALA A 45 -3.36 -1.30 -6.54
N CYS A 46 -3.83 -2.05 -7.53
CA CYS A 46 -5.26 -2.29 -7.70
C CYS A 46 -5.86 -3.05 -6.52
N HIS A 47 -5.19 -4.10 -6.05
CA HIS A 47 -5.65 -4.85 -4.88
C HIS A 47 -5.69 -3.99 -3.61
N ALA A 48 -4.68 -3.14 -3.41
CA ALA A 48 -4.66 -2.18 -2.31
C ALA A 48 -5.84 -1.18 -2.39
N ILE A 49 -6.13 -0.67 -3.58
CA ILE A 49 -7.25 0.26 -3.81
C ILE A 49 -8.59 -0.43 -3.57
N ALA A 50 -8.78 -1.63 -4.13
CA ALA A 50 -10.00 -2.41 -3.95
C ALA A 50 -10.27 -2.70 -2.47
N PHE A 51 -9.25 -3.11 -1.73
CA PHE A 51 -9.33 -3.35 -0.29
C PHE A 51 -9.74 -2.10 0.49
N GLN A 52 -9.15 -0.95 0.16
CA GLN A 52 -9.44 0.30 0.84
C GLN A 52 -10.85 0.82 0.54
N ILE A 53 -11.30 0.74 -0.71
CA ILE A 53 -12.68 1.08 -1.09
C ILE A 53 -13.67 0.19 -0.32
N GLU A 54 -13.43 -1.12 -0.30
CA GLU A 54 -14.26 -2.08 0.44
C GLU A 54 -14.36 -1.70 1.92
N GLU A 55 -13.22 -1.41 2.55
CA GLU A 55 -13.17 -1.13 3.99
C GLU A 55 -13.92 0.16 4.34
N GLN A 56 -13.78 1.22 3.53
CA GLN A 56 -14.49 2.48 3.74
C GLN A 56 -16.00 2.33 3.52
N LEU A 57 -16.42 1.61 2.48
CA LEU A 57 -17.83 1.31 2.22
C LEU A 57 -18.44 0.47 3.34
N ARG A 58 -17.77 -0.61 3.74
CA ARG A 58 -18.21 -1.49 4.85
C ARG A 58 -18.32 -0.70 6.15
N ARG A 59 -17.37 0.19 6.43
CA ARG A 59 -17.40 1.06 7.61
C ARG A 59 -18.58 2.04 7.56
N ALA A 60 -18.84 2.65 6.40
CA ALA A 60 -19.97 3.56 6.21
C ALA A 60 -21.32 2.85 6.36
N GLU A 61 -21.49 1.68 5.74
CA GLU A 61 -22.67 0.83 5.92
C GLU A 61 -22.85 0.43 7.38
N GLY A 62 -21.76 0.11 8.09
CA GLY A 62 -21.77 -0.19 9.52
C GLY A 62 -22.36 0.94 10.37
N LYS A 63 -22.08 2.21 10.02
CA LYS A 63 -22.62 3.40 10.72
C LYS A 63 -24.14 3.55 10.53
N VAL A 64 -24.69 3.07 9.42
CA VAL A 64 -26.13 3.11 9.12
C VAL A 64 -26.84 1.77 9.39
N GLY A 65 -26.23 0.90 10.21
CA GLY A 65 -26.82 -0.38 10.61
C GLY A 65 -26.77 -1.46 9.53
N ARG A 66 -25.69 -1.49 8.73
CA ARG A 66 -25.44 -2.44 7.62
C ARG A 66 -26.49 -2.38 6.50
N LYS A 67 -27.18 -1.26 6.38
CA LYS A 67 -28.11 -0.97 5.29
C LYS A 67 -27.34 -0.49 4.06
N ALA A 68 -27.97 -0.58 2.89
CA ALA A 68 -27.43 0.03 1.70
C ALA A 68 -27.39 1.57 1.87
N LEU A 69 -26.23 2.15 1.60
CA LEU A 69 -26.03 3.58 1.42
C LEU A 69 -26.87 4.11 0.26
N SER A 70 -27.32 5.36 0.40
CA SER A 70 -27.92 6.10 -0.70
C SER A 70 -26.84 6.52 -1.72
N GLU A 71 -27.27 6.93 -2.92
CA GLU A 71 -26.36 7.44 -3.95
C GLU A 71 -25.41 8.54 -3.48
N PRO A 72 -25.88 9.66 -2.91
CA PRO A 72 -24.96 10.69 -2.43
C PRO A 72 -24.00 10.17 -1.36
N ASP A 73 -24.43 9.23 -0.51
CA ASP A 73 -23.58 8.68 0.54
C ASP A 73 -22.45 7.81 -0.02
N TYR A 74 -22.74 6.87 -0.93
CA TYR A 74 -21.69 6.00 -1.47
C TYR A 74 -20.74 6.77 -2.39
N VAL A 75 -21.23 7.78 -3.13
CA VAL A 75 -20.39 8.66 -3.95
C VAL A 75 -19.37 9.38 -3.07
N GLU A 76 -19.82 9.99 -1.97
CA GLU A 76 -18.93 10.69 -1.04
C GLU A 76 -17.94 9.72 -0.34
N VAL A 77 -18.36 8.49 -0.02
CA VAL A 77 -17.45 7.48 0.53
C VAL A 77 -16.38 7.09 -0.49
N LEU A 78 -16.73 6.91 -1.76
CA LEU A 78 -15.78 6.54 -2.81
C LEU A 78 -14.74 7.65 -3.07
N GLU A 79 -15.18 8.91 -3.17
CA GLU A 79 -14.28 10.05 -3.33
C GLU A 79 -13.27 10.15 -2.16
N ARG A 80 -13.75 10.03 -0.92
CA ARG A 80 -12.89 10.03 0.27
C ARG A 80 -11.95 8.83 0.33
N SER A 81 -12.37 7.67 -0.18
CA SER A 81 -11.53 6.47 -0.22
C SER A 81 -10.28 6.67 -1.08
N CYS A 82 -10.38 7.47 -2.15
CA CYS A 82 -9.25 7.81 -3.01
C CYS A 82 -8.38 8.95 -2.46
N SER A 83 -8.97 9.86 -1.69
CA SER A 83 -8.29 11.02 -1.10
C SER A 83 -7.75 10.78 0.32
N GLN A 84 -7.82 9.54 0.82
CA GLN A 84 -7.27 9.19 2.13
C GLN A 84 -5.73 9.21 2.15
N GLY A 85 -5.18 9.07 3.36
CA GLY A 85 -3.74 8.84 3.54
C GLY A 85 -3.31 7.47 3.04
N TRP A 86 -2.33 7.45 2.13
CA TRP A 86 -1.79 6.23 1.53
C TRP A 86 -0.37 5.91 2.06
N GLU A 87 0.05 6.55 3.14
CA GLU A 87 1.40 6.45 3.71
C GLU A 87 1.70 5.06 4.26
N SER A 88 0.67 4.28 4.59
CA SER A 88 0.79 2.88 5.03
C SER A 88 1.25 1.92 3.93
N TYR A 89 1.30 2.40 2.68
CA TYR A 89 1.80 1.64 1.54
C TYR A 89 3.21 2.05 1.16
N GLY A 90 3.98 1.08 0.71
CA GLY A 90 5.34 1.28 0.25
C GLY A 90 5.76 0.19 -0.72
N VAL A 91 6.99 0.30 -1.22
CA VAL A 91 7.58 -0.70 -2.10
C VAL A 91 8.65 -1.46 -1.35
N GLN A 92 8.67 -2.77 -1.55
CA GLN A 92 9.73 -3.67 -1.10
C GLN A 92 10.26 -4.49 -2.28
N GLU A 93 11.41 -5.11 -2.11
CA GLU A 93 12.03 -5.96 -3.12
C GLU A 93 12.05 -7.39 -2.59
N LEU A 94 11.55 -8.33 -3.40
CA LEU A 94 11.42 -9.75 -3.11
C LEU A 94 11.99 -10.51 -4.29
N ASP A 95 13.02 -11.32 -4.06
CA ASP A 95 13.66 -12.12 -5.11
C ASP A 95 14.08 -11.30 -6.35
N GLY A 96 14.47 -10.03 -6.13
CA GLY A 96 14.86 -9.09 -7.20
C GLY A 96 13.69 -8.38 -7.87
N GLU A 97 12.45 -8.66 -7.47
CA GLU A 97 11.24 -8.01 -7.99
C GLU A 97 10.68 -7.02 -6.98
N LYS A 98 10.33 -5.82 -7.46
CA LYS A 98 9.66 -4.81 -6.64
C LYS A 98 8.19 -5.14 -6.53
N ARG A 99 7.68 -5.12 -5.30
CA ARG A 99 6.28 -5.37 -4.96
C ARG A 99 5.75 -4.27 -4.07
N LEU A 100 4.47 -3.93 -4.24
CA LEU A 100 3.81 -3.02 -3.30
C LEU A 100 3.48 -3.81 -2.04
N ALA A 101 3.60 -3.16 -0.88
CA ALA A 101 3.28 -3.73 0.41
C ALA A 101 2.42 -2.75 1.21
N GLY A 102 1.53 -3.30 2.03
CA GLY A 102 0.59 -2.54 2.85
C GLY A 102 -0.70 -3.34 3.13
N PRO A 103 -1.70 -2.71 3.77
CA PRO A 103 -2.99 -3.33 4.07
C PRO A 103 -3.67 -3.92 2.82
N GLY A 104 -4.31 -5.09 2.95
CA GLY A 104 -5.00 -5.74 1.84
C GLY A 104 -4.09 -6.50 0.85
N LEU A 105 -2.77 -6.42 1.01
CA LEU A 105 -1.80 -7.16 0.20
C LEU A 105 -1.23 -8.36 0.97
N PRO A 106 -0.76 -9.41 0.27
CA PRO A 106 -0.14 -10.56 0.92
C PRO A 106 1.01 -10.13 1.83
N ARG A 107 0.95 -10.57 3.10
CA ARG A 107 2.07 -10.38 4.02
C ARG A 107 3.23 -11.25 3.56
N GLN A 108 4.42 -10.67 3.60
CA GLN A 108 5.65 -11.32 3.17
C GLN A 108 6.37 -11.84 4.42
N GLU A 109 6.79 -13.11 4.39
CA GLU A 109 7.46 -13.76 5.53
C GLU A 109 8.96 -13.44 5.59
N SER A 110 9.55 -13.05 4.45
CA SER A 110 10.95 -12.68 4.34
C SER A 110 11.21 -11.31 4.98
N MET A 111 12.34 -11.19 5.69
CA MET A 111 12.81 -9.92 6.22
C MET A 111 13.24 -9.01 5.06
N THR A 112 12.43 -7.99 4.77
CA THR A 112 12.70 -6.98 3.72
C THR A 112 12.58 -5.57 4.27
N VAL A 113 13.31 -4.63 3.66
CA VAL A 113 13.10 -3.20 3.91
C VAL A 113 12.03 -2.69 2.96
N MET A 114 11.00 -2.04 3.52
CA MET A 114 9.97 -1.35 2.75
C MET A 114 10.25 0.16 2.75
N VAL A 115 10.18 0.78 1.57
CA VAL A 115 10.27 2.23 1.39
C VAL A 115 8.86 2.79 1.26
N MET A 116 8.42 3.51 2.29
CA MET A 116 7.11 4.16 2.37
C MET A 116 7.19 5.63 1.95
N GLY A 117 6.04 6.24 1.66
CA GLY A 117 5.95 7.65 1.29
C GLY A 117 6.51 7.96 -0.11
N GLY A 118 7.14 9.12 -0.28
CA GLY A 118 7.65 9.56 -1.58
C GLY A 118 6.52 9.67 -2.62
N PRO A 119 6.67 9.10 -3.82
CA PRO A 119 5.65 9.24 -4.87
C PRO A 119 4.48 8.25 -4.71
N TRP A 120 4.58 7.22 -3.87
CA TRP A 120 3.60 6.14 -3.79
C TRP A 120 2.20 6.61 -3.36
N PRO A 121 2.05 7.48 -2.34
CA PRO A 121 0.74 7.96 -1.93
C PRO A 121 -0.02 8.68 -3.04
N SER A 122 0.67 9.59 -3.75
CA SER A 122 0.08 10.34 -4.86
C SER A 122 -0.28 9.42 -6.04
N ARG A 123 0.58 8.44 -6.36
CA ARG A 123 0.30 7.45 -7.41
C ARG A 123 -0.92 6.59 -7.10
N LEU A 124 -1.06 6.11 -5.86
CA LEU A 124 -2.21 5.32 -5.41
C LEU A 124 -3.50 6.15 -5.45
N SER A 125 -3.47 7.37 -4.92
CA SER A 125 -4.61 8.29 -4.97
C SER A 125 -5.06 8.57 -6.41
N LYS A 126 -4.12 8.91 -7.30
CA LYS A 126 -4.39 9.17 -8.72
C LYS A 126 -4.99 7.95 -9.42
N MET A 127 -4.44 6.76 -9.17
CA MET A 127 -4.92 5.51 -9.77
C MET A 127 -6.31 5.14 -9.24
N CYS A 128 -6.59 5.36 -7.95
CA CYS A 128 -7.91 5.17 -7.36
C CYS A 128 -8.96 6.08 -8.02
N HIS A 129 -8.67 7.38 -8.14
CA HIS A 129 -9.55 8.33 -8.84
C HIS A 129 -9.79 7.93 -10.29
N GLY A 130 -8.74 7.44 -10.98
CA GLY A 130 -8.87 6.87 -12.32
C GLY A 130 -9.86 5.71 -12.38
N TYR A 131 -9.77 4.75 -11.44
CA TYR A 131 -10.71 3.64 -11.38
C TYR A 131 -12.14 4.05 -11.07
N VAL A 132 -12.34 4.95 -10.11
CA VAL A 132 -13.68 5.46 -9.78
C VAL A 132 -14.31 6.15 -10.98
N GLY A 133 -13.56 7.05 -11.63
CA GLY A 133 -14.04 7.76 -12.82
C GLY A 133 -14.30 6.86 -14.03
N GLU A 134 -13.47 5.83 -14.26
CA GLU A 134 -13.63 4.92 -15.40
C GLU A 134 -14.77 3.91 -15.22
N ARG A 135 -14.94 3.35 -14.01
CA ARG A 135 -15.95 2.32 -13.75
C ARG A 135 -17.29 2.91 -13.34
N GLY A 136 -17.28 4.08 -12.72
CA GLY A 136 -18.47 4.74 -12.17
C GLY A 136 -18.85 4.21 -10.79
N GLU A 137 -19.26 5.14 -9.93
CA GLU A 137 -19.55 4.93 -8.51
C GLU A 137 -20.65 3.89 -8.30
N ALA A 138 -21.72 3.95 -9.09
CA ALA A 138 -22.84 3.02 -9.01
C ALA A 138 -22.41 1.57 -9.31
N GLN A 139 -21.53 1.35 -10.29
CA GLN A 139 -21.04 0.00 -10.62
C GLN A 139 -20.12 -0.53 -9.51
N ILE A 140 -19.22 0.32 -9.00
CA ILE A 140 -18.31 -0.02 -7.90
C ILE A 140 -19.11 -0.39 -6.66
N TYR A 141 -20.07 0.45 -6.26
CA TYR A 141 -20.90 0.17 -5.11
C TYR A 141 -21.77 -1.08 -5.30
N GLY A 142 -22.34 -1.27 -6.49
CA GLY A 142 -23.05 -2.50 -6.84
C GLY A 142 -22.17 -3.75 -6.74
N ALA A 143 -20.89 -3.67 -7.13
CA ALA A 143 -19.93 -4.77 -6.99
C ALA A 143 -19.57 -5.03 -5.53
N HIS A 144 -19.31 -3.99 -4.74
CA HIS A 144 -19.13 -4.08 -3.28
C HIS A 144 -20.28 -4.85 -2.62
N ARG A 145 -21.53 -4.53 -2.98
CA ARG A 145 -22.73 -5.19 -2.46
C ARG A 145 -22.84 -6.68 -2.84
N ARG A 146 -22.17 -7.11 -3.92
CA ARG A 146 -22.05 -8.53 -4.31
C ARG A 146 -20.90 -9.24 -3.58
N GLY A 147 -19.96 -8.47 -3.02
CA GLY A 147 -18.89 -8.94 -2.14
C GLY A 147 -17.49 -8.56 -2.62
N PRO A 148 -16.47 -8.82 -1.77
CA PRO A 148 -15.09 -8.37 -2.00
C PRO A 148 -14.48 -8.90 -3.30
N ALA A 149 -14.78 -10.15 -3.65
CA ALA A 149 -14.30 -10.77 -4.89
C ALA A 149 -14.87 -10.06 -6.13
N ALA A 150 -16.16 -9.71 -6.12
CA ALA A 150 -16.80 -9.02 -7.24
C ALA A 150 -16.26 -7.59 -7.42
N LEU A 151 -15.95 -6.90 -6.32
CA LEU A 151 -15.30 -5.59 -6.36
C LEU A 151 -13.87 -5.68 -6.92
N ARG A 152 -13.07 -6.65 -6.45
CA ARG A 152 -11.72 -6.88 -6.96
C ARG A 152 -11.74 -7.24 -8.45
N GLU A 153 -12.68 -8.08 -8.87
CA GLU A 153 -12.87 -8.43 -10.29
C GLU A 153 -13.13 -7.19 -11.13
N LEU A 154 -14.12 -6.36 -10.75
CA LEU A 154 -14.48 -5.14 -11.48
C LEU A 154 -13.31 -4.15 -11.63
N LEU A 155 -12.53 -3.97 -10.55
CA LEU A 155 -11.45 -2.99 -10.52
C LEU A 155 -10.18 -3.51 -11.20
N CYS A 156 -9.81 -4.76 -10.95
CA CYS A 156 -8.48 -5.28 -11.26
C CYS A 156 -8.41 -6.17 -12.50
N HIS A 157 -9.52 -6.79 -12.89
CA HIS A 157 -9.59 -7.76 -13.98
C HIS A 157 -10.50 -7.25 -15.11
N GLY A 158 -10.13 -7.54 -16.37
CA GLY A 158 -10.82 -7.05 -17.59
C GLY A 158 -9.83 -6.66 -18.71
N GLU A 159 -10.31 -6.27 -19.89
CA GLU A 159 -9.47 -5.94 -21.07
C GLU A 159 -8.44 -4.81 -20.81
N LYS A 160 -8.67 -3.98 -19.79
CA LYS A 160 -7.76 -2.92 -19.32
C LYS A 160 -7.42 -3.08 -17.83
N GLY A 161 -7.61 -4.28 -17.28
CA GLY A 161 -7.34 -4.58 -15.88
C GLY A 161 -5.84 -4.52 -15.57
N ALA A 162 -5.50 -4.06 -14.38
CA ALA A 162 -4.11 -4.01 -13.95
C ALA A 162 -3.51 -5.40 -13.64
N CYS A 163 -4.36 -6.43 -13.54
CA CYS A 163 -4.01 -7.81 -13.25
C CYS A 163 -4.39 -8.77 -14.39
N ALA A 164 -4.37 -8.27 -15.63
CA ALA A 164 -4.63 -9.06 -16.84
C ALA A 164 -3.44 -9.97 -17.21
#